data_AF-M2C1K1-F1
#
_entry.id   AF-M2C1K1-F1
#
_cell.length_a   1.000
_cell.length_b   1.000
_cell.length_c   1.000
_cell.angle_alpha   90.00
_cell.angle_beta   90.00
_cell.angle_gamma   90.00
#
_symmetry.space_group_name_H-M   'P 1'
#
loop_
_entity.id
_entity.type
_entity.pdbx_description
1 polymer ?
#
loop_
_entity_poly.entity_id
_entity_poly.type
_entity_poly.pdbx_seq_one_letter_code
_entity_poly.pdbx_strand_id
1 'polypeptide(L)'
;MTKSKTYKTKGAAAIVTAAVLALIALFGMAACSNAAQPDAGTGGSAAPPEAPFVEGGASLILSPDKLDIKVKVTTSDGTPIRIEGCTETELTSGTETVLHAKGTLVILKGKISKLDCGNFHHYQNPNKLTDLNVQGLTALQELYCAYNQLTALDVQGLTALQWLQCNHNQLTALNVQGSTALQGLFCRNNRLIELNVQDLTALQKFDCDKNQLTALDVQGLTALQYLTCSDNQLTALDVQGLTALQGLFCYRNQLIEFNVQDLTALQYLRCADNQLTALNVQGFTALKGLSCYNNRLNADAFKKLFDDLPQRADSDCADCILYTEESGVTEGNHTDFTATPELANAFNNAKTVKKWKMYKRVIHSTEVEI
;
A
#
# COMPACT_ATOMS: atom_id res chain seq x y z
N MET A 1 -6.52 21.28 63.79
CA MET A 1 -6.09 19.87 63.73
C MET A 1 -7.10 19.07 62.93
N THR A 2 -6.61 18.37 61.91
CA THR A 2 -7.11 17.10 61.32
C THR A 2 -8.54 16.97 60.78
N LYS A 3 -8.58 16.83 59.44
CA LYS A 3 -9.18 15.74 58.62
C LYS A 3 -10.61 15.27 58.94
N SER A 4 -11.48 15.27 57.92
CA SER A 4 -11.77 14.09 57.08
C SER A 4 -13.12 14.20 56.35
N LYS A 5 -13.10 13.81 55.06
CA LYS A 5 -14.13 13.27 54.15
C LYS A 5 -15.59 13.20 54.69
N THR A 6 -16.63 13.49 53.91
CA THR A 6 -17.02 12.71 52.71
C THR A 6 -18.21 13.41 52.04
N TYR A 7 -18.19 13.60 50.71
CA TYR A 7 -19.41 13.79 49.93
C TYR A 7 -19.56 12.62 48.95
N LYS A 8 -20.69 11.92 49.06
CA LYS A 8 -21.22 10.96 48.09
C LYS A 8 -21.94 11.73 46.98
N THR A 9 -21.62 11.42 45.74
CA THR A 9 -22.51 11.55 44.56
C THR A 9 -22.04 10.49 43.57
N LYS A 10 -22.62 9.29 43.60
CA LYS A 10 -23.72 8.80 42.73
C LYS A 10 -23.54 9.20 41.26
N GLY A 11 -23.41 8.16 40.44
CA GLY A 11 -23.06 8.24 39.03
C GLY A 11 -24.13 8.87 38.15
N ALA A 12 -23.65 9.38 37.02
CA ALA A 12 -24.41 9.53 35.80
C ALA A 12 -23.52 9.02 34.67
N ALA A 13 -23.81 7.80 34.21
CA ALA A 13 -23.30 7.30 32.95
C ALA A 13 -24.12 7.95 31.83
N ALA A 14 -23.51 8.85 31.07
CA ALA A 14 -24.08 9.34 29.82
C ALA A 14 -23.64 8.40 28.70
N ILE A 15 -24.57 7.57 28.27
CA ILE A 15 -24.52 6.77 27.05
C ILE A 15 -24.54 7.76 25.88
N VAL A 16 -23.44 7.84 25.13
CA VAL A 16 -23.45 8.49 23.81
C VAL A 16 -23.63 7.39 22.76
N THR A 17 -24.87 7.28 22.31
CA THR A 17 -25.30 6.41 21.21
C THR A 17 -24.78 6.99 19.90
N ALA A 18 -23.80 6.33 19.28
CA ALA A 18 -23.42 6.63 17.90
C ALA A 18 -24.44 5.97 16.96
N ALA A 19 -25.22 6.79 16.27
CA ALA A 19 -26.16 6.36 15.24
C ALA A 19 -25.37 5.89 14.01
N VAL A 20 -25.45 4.58 13.71
CA VAL A 20 -25.02 4.00 12.45
C VAL A 20 -26.09 4.32 11.41
N LEU A 21 -25.82 5.28 10.53
CA LEU A 21 -26.58 5.44 9.29
C LEU A 21 -26.03 4.43 8.28
N ALA A 22 -26.71 3.30 8.18
CA ALA A 22 -26.52 2.36 7.09
C ALA A 22 -27.01 3.00 5.79
N LEU A 23 -26.09 3.40 4.91
CA LEU A 23 -26.41 3.60 3.51
C LEU A 23 -26.26 2.25 2.81
N ILE A 24 -27.39 1.55 2.66
CA ILE A 24 -27.51 0.39 1.78
C ILE A 24 -27.46 0.92 0.34
N ALA A 25 -26.31 0.87 -0.31
CA ALA A 25 -26.23 0.97 -1.76
C ALA A 25 -26.63 -0.39 -2.35
N LEU A 26 -27.92 -0.55 -2.65
CA LEU A 26 -28.40 -1.59 -3.58
C LEU A 26 -27.79 -1.29 -4.95
N PHE A 27 -26.72 -2.00 -5.34
CA PHE A 27 -26.41 -2.17 -6.76
C PHE A 27 -27.31 -3.27 -7.30
N GLY A 28 -28.52 -2.86 -7.70
CA GLY A 28 -29.38 -3.65 -8.55
C GLY A 28 -28.73 -3.79 -9.93
N MET A 29 -28.42 -5.02 -10.31
CA MET A 29 -28.25 -5.38 -11.71
C MET A 29 -29.55 -5.02 -12.46
N ALA A 30 -29.45 -4.15 -13.47
CA ALA A 30 -30.45 -4.03 -14.50
C ALA A 30 -29.75 -3.68 -15.81
N ALA A 31 -29.54 -4.69 -16.64
CA ALA A 31 -29.41 -4.51 -18.08
C ALA A 31 -30.74 -3.95 -18.60
N CYS A 32 -30.71 -2.81 -19.31
CA CYS A 32 -31.73 -2.48 -20.31
C CYS A 32 -31.21 -1.42 -21.30
N SER A 33 -30.88 -1.92 -22.49
CA SER A 33 -31.21 -1.39 -23.83
C SER A 33 -31.60 0.08 -24.00
N ASN A 34 -30.79 0.75 -24.82
CA ASN A 34 -31.11 1.70 -25.90
C ASN A 34 -32.52 2.33 -25.92
N ALA A 35 -32.57 3.66 -25.79
CA ALA A 35 -33.48 4.51 -26.55
C ALA A 35 -32.77 5.83 -26.88
N ALA A 36 -32.75 6.17 -28.17
CA ALA A 36 -32.03 7.29 -28.77
C ALA A 36 -32.70 8.66 -28.55
N GLN A 37 -31.90 9.72 -28.46
CA GLN A 37 -32.23 11.05 -28.97
C GLN A 37 -30.95 11.83 -29.37
N PRO A 38 -31.04 12.83 -30.26
CA PRO A 38 -30.10 13.01 -31.37
C PRO A 38 -28.94 13.99 -31.13
N ASP A 39 -27.96 13.86 -32.03
CA ASP A 39 -26.68 14.56 -32.18
C ASP A 39 -26.61 16.04 -31.78
N ALA A 40 -25.55 16.35 -31.04
CA ALA A 40 -24.76 17.57 -31.23
C ALA A 40 -23.28 17.18 -31.30
N GLY A 41 -22.68 17.39 -32.47
CA GLY A 41 -21.38 16.85 -32.83
C GLY A 41 -20.21 17.26 -31.93
N THR A 42 -19.40 16.26 -31.58
CA THR A 42 -17.97 16.40 -31.27
C THR A 42 -17.27 15.15 -31.83
N GLY A 43 -16.05 15.33 -32.35
CA GLY A 43 -15.31 14.30 -33.09
C GLY A 43 -15.31 12.95 -32.37
N GLY A 44 -15.66 11.90 -33.11
CA GLY A 44 -15.79 10.54 -32.61
C GLY A 44 -14.46 10.00 -32.09
N SER A 45 -14.19 10.24 -30.80
CA SER A 45 -13.39 9.34 -29.99
C SER A 45 -14.26 8.11 -29.76
N ALA A 46 -14.15 7.10 -30.64
CA ALA A 46 -14.69 5.78 -30.32
C ALA A 46 -14.22 5.39 -28.91
N ALA A 47 -15.12 4.89 -28.07
CA ALA A 47 -14.74 4.38 -26.76
C ALA A 47 -13.58 3.39 -26.94
N PRO A 48 -12.52 3.45 -26.10
CA PRO A 48 -11.41 2.53 -26.21
C PRO A 48 -11.92 1.08 -26.16
N PRO A 49 -11.33 0.18 -26.94
CA PRO A 49 -11.80 -1.21 -27.01
C PRO A 49 -11.67 -1.88 -25.64
N GLU A 50 -12.76 -2.48 -25.18
CA GLU A 50 -12.81 -3.25 -23.92
C GLU A 50 -12.36 -4.70 -24.16
N ALA A 51 -11.62 -5.26 -23.20
CA ALA A 51 -11.14 -6.63 -23.20
C ALA A 51 -12.32 -7.60 -23.02
N PRO A 52 -12.65 -8.43 -24.03
CA PRO A 52 -13.81 -9.31 -23.94
C PRO A 52 -13.63 -10.40 -22.87
N PHE A 53 -14.73 -10.84 -22.27
CA PHE A 53 -14.71 -12.03 -21.42
C PHE A 53 -14.38 -13.29 -22.25
N VAL A 54 -13.52 -14.16 -21.71
CA VAL A 54 -13.15 -15.43 -22.31
C VAL A 54 -13.18 -16.52 -21.25
N GLU A 55 -14.09 -17.47 -21.37
CA GLU A 55 -14.15 -18.61 -20.45
C GLU A 55 -12.84 -19.41 -20.48
N GLY A 56 -12.24 -19.64 -19.30
CA GLY A 56 -10.95 -20.33 -19.18
C GLY A 56 -9.79 -19.56 -19.82
N GLY A 57 -9.90 -18.25 -19.95
CA GLY A 57 -8.88 -17.41 -20.57
C GLY A 57 -8.83 -15.98 -20.05
N ALA A 58 -7.86 -15.25 -20.58
CA ALA A 58 -7.71 -13.81 -20.40
C ALA A 58 -7.67 -13.09 -21.75
N SER A 59 -8.17 -11.86 -21.76
CA SER A 59 -8.12 -10.95 -22.90
C SER A 59 -7.28 -9.74 -22.55
N LEU A 60 -6.37 -9.38 -23.45
CA LEU A 60 -5.41 -8.31 -23.30
C LEU A 60 -5.64 -7.33 -24.45
N ILE A 61 -5.84 -6.05 -24.13
CA ILE A 61 -5.91 -4.98 -25.12
C ILE A 61 -4.62 -4.19 -25.06
N LEU A 62 -3.84 -4.29 -26.13
CA LEU A 62 -2.58 -3.58 -26.34
C LEU A 62 -2.86 -2.19 -26.90
N SER A 63 -2.02 -1.22 -26.55
CA SER A 63 -2.02 0.08 -27.20
C SER A 63 -1.70 -0.05 -28.71
N PRO A 64 -2.39 0.68 -29.61
CA PRO A 64 -2.14 0.60 -31.05
C PRO A 64 -0.70 0.93 -31.48
N ASP A 65 0.04 1.70 -30.67
CA ASP A 65 1.44 2.06 -30.91
C ASP A 65 2.44 0.99 -30.43
N LYS A 66 1.96 -0.12 -29.83
CA LYS A 66 2.80 -1.21 -29.34
C LYS A 66 2.06 -2.55 -29.38
N LEU A 67 2.28 -3.30 -30.45
CA LEU A 67 1.65 -4.60 -30.68
C LEU A 67 2.50 -5.80 -30.22
N ASP A 68 3.73 -5.56 -29.78
CA ASP A 68 4.56 -6.58 -29.14
C ASP A 68 4.34 -6.56 -27.63
N ILE A 69 3.96 -7.71 -27.08
CA ILE A 69 3.74 -7.88 -25.65
C ILE A 69 4.60 -9.00 -25.07
N LYS A 70 5.30 -8.70 -23.99
CA LYS A 70 6.04 -9.70 -23.22
C LYS A 70 5.11 -10.29 -22.16
N VAL A 71 4.95 -11.61 -22.17
CA VAL A 71 4.16 -12.34 -21.17
C VAL A 71 4.91 -13.55 -20.63
N LYS A 72 4.60 -13.95 -19.40
CA LYS A 72 4.97 -15.24 -18.83
C LYS A 72 3.71 -15.84 -18.21
N VAL A 73 3.26 -16.95 -18.77
CA VAL A 73 1.98 -17.58 -18.39
C VAL A 73 2.25 -18.98 -17.90
N THR A 74 1.73 -19.33 -16.72
CA THR A 74 1.87 -20.69 -16.15
C THR A 74 0.49 -21.32 -16.00
N THR A 75 0.39 -22.56 -16.45
CA THR A 75 -0.77 -23.43 -16.25
C THR A 75 -0.58 -24.36 -15.06
N SER A 76 -1.67 -24.71 -14.40
CA SER A 76 -1.65 -25.58 -13.21
C SER A 76 -1.27 -27.03 -13.49
N ASP A 77 -1.38 -27.48 -14.74
CA ASP A 77 -1.12 -28.85 -15.19
C ASP A 77 0.02 -28.97 -16.21
N GLY A 78 0.73 -27.86 -16.47
CA GLY A 78 1.84 -27.81 -17.41
C GLY A 78 1.43 -27.87 -18.89
N THR A 79 0.14 -27.85 -19.23
CA THR A 79 -0.29 -27.83 -20.63
C THR A 79 0.09 -26.50 -21.30
N PRO A 80 0.31 -26.49 -22.63
CA PRO A 80 0.50 -25.25 -23.38
C PRO A 80 -0.69 -24.29 -23.23
N ILE A 81 -0.42 -23.01 -23.42
CA ILE A 81 -1.43 -21.95 -23.46
C ILE A 81 -1.73 -21.66 -24.92
N ARG A 82 -2.99 -21.75 -25.33
CA ARG A 82 -3.39 -21.36 -26.69
C ARG A 82 -3.51 -19.85 -26.79
N ILE A 83 -3.07 -19.31 -27.92
CA ILE A 83 -3.06 -17.87 -28.21
C ILE A 83 -3.96 -17.59 -29.41
N GLU A 84 -4.72 -16.52 -29.33
CA GLU A 84 -5.43 -15.93 -30.48
C GLU A 84 -5.05 -14.44 -30.60
N GLY A 85 -5.03 -13.92 -31.83
CA GLY A 85 -4.65 -12.53 -32.09
C GLY A 85 -3.16 -12.28 -32.34
N CYS A 86 -2.30 -13.31 -32.26
CA CYS A 86 -0.85 -13.20 -32.49
C CYS A 86 -0.35 -14.01 -33.71
N THR A 87 0.92 -13.84 -34.07
CA THR A 87 1.64 -14.77 -34.95
C THR A 87 1.90 -16.11 -34.28
N GLU A 88 2.20 -16.08 -32.98
CA GLU A 88 2.30 -17.25 -32.13
C GLU A 88 0.91 -17.84 -31.91
N THR A 89 0.82 -19.17 -31.89
CA THR A 89 -0.44 -19.89 -31.63
C THR A 89 -0.46 -20.56 -30.26
N GLU A 90 0.71 -20.78 -29.66
CA GLU A 90 0.86 -21.45 -28.36
C GLU A 90 2.06 -20.92 -27.56
N LEU A 91 1.94 -20.94 -26.23
CA LEU A 91 3.05 -20.72 -25.28
C LEU A 91 3.35 -22.01 -24.51
N THR A 92 4.63 -22.22 -24.23
CA THR A 92 5.05 -23.20 -23.21
C THR A 92 4.81 -22.62 -21.81
N SER A 93 4.15 -23.38 -20.94
CA SER A 93 3.88 -23.00 -19.56
C SER A 93 5.15 -22.61 -18.81
N GLY A 94 5.13 -21.46 -18.14
CA GLY A 94 6.23 -20.95 -17.33
C GLY A 94 7.37 -20.28 -18.11
N THR A 95 7.27 -20.17 -19.43
CA THR A 95 8.29 -19.50 -20.28
C THR A 95 7.91 -18.05 -20.54
N GLU A 96 8.87 -17.12 -20.39
CA GLU A 96 8.69 -15.74 -20.83
C GLU A 96 8.79 -15.68 -22.36
N THR A 97 7.84 -15.02 -23.02
CA THR A 97 7.76 -14.95 -24.48
C THR A 97 7.27 -13.58 -24.91
N VAL A 98 7.81 -13.08 -26.03
CA VAL A 98 7.28 -11.91 -26.73
C VAL A 98 6.28 -12.40 -27.76
N LEU A 99 5.04 -11.95 -27.64
CA LEU A 99 3.98 -12.19 -28.61
C LEU A 99 3.89 -11.02 -29.57
N HIS A 100 3.76 -11.31 -30.86
CA HIS A 100 3.62 -10.29 -31.89
C HIS A 100 2.15 -10.26 -32.33
N ALA A 101 1.40 -9.30 -31.81
CA ALA A 101 -0.03 -9.20 -32.05
C ALA A 101 -0.32 -8.71 -33.48
N LYS A 102 -1.30 -9.34 -34.14
CA LYS A 102 -1.82 -8.95 -35.47
C LYS A 102 -2.78 -7.75 -35.41
N GLY A 103 -3.18 -7.38 -34.20
CA GLY A 103 -4.05 -6.26 -33.85
C GLY A 103 -3.94 -5.99 -32.36
N THR A 104 -4.82 -5.16 -31.80
CA THR A 104 -4.73 -4.79 -30.38
C THR A 104 -5.22 -5.86 -29.42
N LEU A 105 -6.02 -6.83 -29.87
CA LEU A 105 -6.57 -7.89 -29.03
C LEU A 105 -5.69 -9.13 -29.07
N VAL A 106 -5.27 -9.58 -27.89
CA VAL A 106 -4.62 -10.87 -27.65
C VAL A 106 -5.46 -11.67 -26.66
N ILE A 107 -5.72 -12.93 -26.97
CA ILE A 107 -6.45 -13.84 -26.08
C ILE A 107 -5.54 -15.00 -25.70
N LEU A 108 -5.50 -15.32 -24.41
CA LEU A 108 -4.77 -16.45 -23.84
C LEU A 108 -5.79 -17.43 -23.26
N LYS A 109 -5.71 -18.71 -23.63
CA LYS A 109 -6.63 -19.77 -23.16
C LYS A 109 -5.86 -20.95 -22.57
N GLY A 110 -6.32 -21.45 -21.43
CA GLY A 110 -5.76 -22.62 -20.76
C GLY A 110 -6.07 -22.62 -19.27
N LYS A 111 -5.58 -23.64 -18.55
CA LYS A 111 -5.72 -23.71 -17.08
C LYS A 111 -4.73 -22.78 -16.38
N ILE A 112 -4.80 -21.49 -16.69
CA ILE A 112 -3.83 -20.48 -16.26
C ILE A 112 -3.96 -20.28 -14.74
N SER A 113 -2.88 -20.56 -14.01
CA SER A 113 -2.76 -20.32 -12.57
C SER A 113 -1.90 -19.09 -12.25
N LYS A 114 -1.02 -18.67 -13.18
CA LYS A 114 -0.24 -17.44 -13.07
C LYS A 114 -0.22 -16.72 -14.41
N LEU A 115 -0.57 -15.44 -14.39
CA LEU A 115 -0.45 -14.54 -15.53
C LEU A 115 0.47 -13.39 -15.16
N ASP A 116 1.62 -13.34 -15.80
CA ASP A 116 2.49 -12.17 -15.80
C ASP A 116 2.45 -11.51 -17.17
N CYS A 117 1.73 -10.39 -17.23
CA CYS A 117 1.72 -9.45 -18.34
C CYS A 117 2.23 -8.07 -17.88
N GLY A 118 2.94 -8.05 -16.75
CA GLY A 118 3.66 -6.89 -16.26
C GLY A 118 5.09 -6.88 -16.79
N ASN A 119 5.77 -5.74 -16.62
CA ASN A 119 7.19 -5.64 -16.99
C ASN A 119 8.03 -5.22 -15.78
N PHE A 120 8.28 -6.18 -14.88
CA PHE A 120 9.05 -5.95 -13.66
C PHE A 120 10.54 -5.71 -13.88
N HIS A 121 11.11 -6.28 -14.93
CA HIS A 121 12.56 -6.31 -15.15
C HIS A 121 13.05 -5.23 -16.12
N HIS A 122 12.15 -4.56 -16.85
CA HIS A 122 12.53 -3.59 -17.89
C HIS A 122 11.60 -2.37 -17.95
N TYR A 123 11.78 -1.44 -17.01
CA TYR A 123 11.19 -0.09 -17.03
C TYR A 123 11.29 0.63 -18.38
N GLN A 124 12.31 0.30 -19.18
CA GLN A 124 12.58 0.93 -20.47
C GLN A 124 11.63 0.48 -21.59
N ASN A 125 10.83 -0.59 -21.42
CA ASN A 125 9.95 -1.07 -22.49
C ASN A 125 8.61 -1.68 -21.99
N PRO A 126 7.74 -0.90 -21.32
CA PRO A 126 6.48 -1.39 -20.72
C PRO A 126 5.51 -1.98 -21.75
N ASN A 127 4.66 -2.93 -21.37
CA ASN A 127 3.72 -3.59 -22.30
C ASN A 127 2.60 -2.67 -22.82
N LYS A 128 2.33 -1.55 -22.15
CA LYS A 128 1.31 -0.56 -22.54
C LYS A 128 -0.09 -1.17 -22.75
N LEU A 129 -0.48 -2.16 -21.94
CA LEU A 129 -1.86 -2.64 -21.94
C LEU A 129 -2.80 -1.51 -21.52
N THR A 130 -3.85 -1.29 -22.31
CA THR A 130 -4.91 -0.32 -22.00
C THR A 130 -6.09 -0.97 -21.29
N ASP A 131 -6.30 -2.28 -21.52
CA ASP A 131 -7.33 -3.04 -20.81
C ASP A 131 -6.93 -4.52 -20.63
N LEU A 132 -7.46 -5.15 -19.58
CA LEU A 132 -7.18 -6.52 -19.17
C LEU A 132 -8.41 -7.15 -18.54
N ASN A 133 -8.88 -8.25 -19.12
CA ASN A 133 -9.95 -9.06 -18.57
C ASN A 133 -9.43 -10.45 -18.17
N VAL A 134 -9.53 -10.77 -16.89
CA VAL A 134 -9.09 -12.03 -16.27
C VAL A 134 -10.23 -12.82 -15.64
N GLN A 135 -11.47 -12.38 -15.82
CA GLN A 135 -12.65 -12.94 -15.13
C GLN A 135 -12.92 -14.41 -15.50
N GLY A 136 -12.41 -14.89 -16.63
CA GLY A 136 -12.47 -16.29 -17.02
C GLY A 136 -11.48 -17.21 -16.29
N LEU A 137 -10.55 -16.66 -15.51
CA LEU A 137 -9.47 -17.39 -14.86
C LEU A 137 -9.77 -17.66 -13.37
N THR A 138 -10.84 -18.37 -13.06
CA THR A 138 -11.28 -18.61 -11.67
C THR A 138 -10.26 -19.37 -10.79
N ALA A 139 -9.31 -20.07 -11.41
CA ALA A 139 -8.20 -20.77 -10.73
C ALA A 139 -6.90 -19.93 -10.65
N LEU A 140 -6.93 -18.66 -11.05
CA LEU A 140 -5.76 -17.77 -11.02
C LEU A 140 -5.30 -17.54 -9.58
N GLN A 141 -4.03 -17.82 -9.33
CA GLN A 141 -3.37 -17.65 -8.03
C GLN A 141 -2.48 -16.41 -8.02
N GLU A 142 -1.87 -16.06 -9.15
CA GLU A 142 -0.95 -14.94 -9.25
C GLU A 142 -1.23 -14.10 -10.49
N LEU A 143 -1.47 -12.80 -10.29
CA LEU A 143 -1.65 -11.83 -11.36
C LEU A 143 -0.63 -10.71 -11.24
N TYR A 144 0.25 -10.59 -12.23
CA TYR A 144 1.20 -9.49 -12.38
C TYR A 144 0.87 -8.70 -13.64
N CYS A 145 0.35 -7.49 -13.48
CA CYS A 145 -0.01 -6.58 -14.57
C CYS A 145 0.57 -5.17 -14.38
N ALA A 146 1.65 -5.06 -13.62
CA ALA A 146 2.32 -3.78 -13.36
C ALA A 146 2.98 -3.14 -14.61
N TYR A 147 3.14 -1.83 -14.58
CA TYR A 147 3.75 -1.03 -15.67
C TYR A 147 2.94 -1.09 -16.98
N ASN A 148 1.64 -0.84 -16.86
CA ASN A 148 0.71 -0.75 -17.98
C ASN A 148 -0.06 0.59 -17.91
N GLN A 149 -1.16 0.70 -18.66
CA GLN A 149 -2.00 1.88 -18.74
C GLN A 149 -3.44 1.58 -18.29
N LEU A 150 -3.64 0.52 -17.50
CA LEU A 150 -4.96 0.08 -17.06
C LEU A 150 -5.65 1.18 -16.24
N THR A 151 -6.88 1.52 -16.62
CA THR A 151 -7.75 2.47 -15.89
C THR A 151 -8.74 1.75 -14.98
N ALA A 152 -9.04 0.49 -15.28
CA ALA A 152 -9.84 -0.42 -14.48
C ALA A 152 -9.17 -1.81 -14.42
N LEU A 153 -9.48 -2.56 -13.38
CA LEU A 153 -9.07 -3.95 -13.25
C LEU A 153 -10.10 -4.67 -12.39
N ASP A 154 -10.79 -5.64 -12.98
CA ASP A 154 -11.74 -6.48 -12.25
C ASP A 154 -11.11 -7.81 -11.86
N VAL A 155 -10.98 -8.02 -10.54
CA VAL A 155 -10.50 -9.26 -9.91
C VAL A 155 -11.56 -9.90 -9.03
N GLN A 156 -12.81 -9.43 -9.08
CA GLN A 156 -13.91 -10.05 -8.34
C GLN A 156 -14.09 -11.50 -8.79
N GLY A 157 -14.46 -12.37 -7.86
CA GLY A 157 -14.64 -13.81 -8.14
C GLY A 157 -13.35 -14.62 -8.28
N LEU A 158 -12.17 -14.00 -8.31
CA LEU A 158 -10.88 -14.69 -8.34
C LEU A 158 -10.48 -15.18 -6.93
N THR A 159 -11.30 -16.07 -6.36
CA THR A 159 -11.18 -16.52 -4.95
C THR A 159 -9.89 -17.27 -4.64
N ALA A 160 -9.20 -17.80 -5.65
CA ALA A 160 -7.90 -18.47 -5.52
C ALA A 160 -6.70 -17.49 -5.55
N LEU A 161 -6.93 -16.19 -5.80
CA LEU A 161 -5.88 -15.19 -5.98
C LEU A 161 -5.12 -14.95 -4.67
N GLN A 162 -3.81 -15.23 -4.70
CA GLN A 162 -2.88 -15.09 -3.59
C GLN A 162 -1.97 -13.87 -3.75
N TRP A 163 -1.61 -13.52 -4.99
CA TRP A 163 -0.77 -12.38 -5.30
C TRP A 163 -1.39 -11.54 -6.39
N LEU A 164 -1.67 -10.28 -6.05
CA LEU A 164 -2.11 -9.28 -7.01
C LEU A 164 -1.09 -8.15 -7.06
N GLN A 165 -0.54 -7.94 -8.24
CA GLN A 165 0.32 -6.81 -8.52
C GLN A 165 -0.15 -6.03 -9.75
N CYS A 166 -0.59 -4.80 -9.48
CA CYS A 166 -1.07 -3.84 -10.47
C CYS A 166 -0.37 -2.47 -10.34
N ASN A 167 0.83 -2.44 -9.76
CA ASN A 167 1.65 -1.23 -9.60
C ASN A 167 1.84 -0.46 -10.92
N HIS A 168 1.99 0.87 -10.85
CA HIS A 168 2.27 1.71 -12.02
C HIS A 168 1.24 1.53 -13.14
N ASN A 169 -0.02 1.77 -12.82
CA ASN A 169 -1.14 1.86 -13.75
C ASN A 169 -1.88 3.19 -13.54
N GLN A 170 -3.11 3.31 -14.03
CA GLN A 170 -3.96 4.50 -13.90
C GLN A 170 -5.28 4.18 -13.19
N LEU A 171 -5.29 3.14 -12.34
CA LEU A 171 -6.49 2.67 -11.67
C LEU A 171 -7.05 3.76 -10.75
N THR A 172 -8.33 4.07 -10.91
CA THR A 172 -9.06 5.00 -10.04
C THR A 172 -9.84 4.29 -8.94
N ALA A 173 -10.17 3.02 -9.15
CA ALA A 173 -10.79 2.12 -8.20
C ALA A 173 -10.20 0.71 -8.33
N LEU A 174 -10.22 -0.05 -7.24
CA LEU A 174 -9.83 -1.44 -7.21
C LEU A 174 -10.67 -2.17 -6.15
N ASN A 175 -11.45 -3.16 -6.58
CA ASN A 175 -12.24 -3.98 -5.66
C ASN A 175 -11.58 -5.36 -5.48
N VAL A 176 -11.01 -5.59 -4.30
CA VAL A 176 -10.39 -6.86 -3.89
C VAL A 176 -11.25 -7.67 -2.93
N GLN A 177 -12.47 -7.21 -2.63
CA GLN A 177 -13.36 -7.91 -1.71
C GLN A 177 -13.66 -9.33 -2.21
N GLY A 178 -13.74 -10.29 -1.30
CA GLY A 178 -13.90 -11.71 -1.63
C GLY A 178 -12.61 -12.43 -2.08
N SER A 179 -11.50 -11.72 -2.31
CA SER A 179 -10.18 -12.34 -2.56
C SER A 179 -9.52 -12.80 -1.25
N THR A 180 -10.22 -13.60 -0.44
CA THR A 180 -9.80 -13.94 0.94
C THR A 180 -8.49 -14.74 1.03
N ALA A 181 -8.04 -15.33 -0.08
CA ALA A 181 -6.76 -16.03 -0.17
C ALA A 181 -5.56 -15.08 -0.41
N LEU A 182 -5.81 -13.77 -0.59
CA LEU A 182 -4.78 -12.80 -0.96
C LEU A 182 -3.77 -12.61 0.17
N GLN A 183 -2.50 -12.88 -0.16
CA GLN A 183 -1.34 -12.75 0.74
C GLN A 183 -0.49 -11.53 0.40
N GLY A 184 -0.49 -11.13 -0.88
CA GLY A 184 0.23 -9.96 -1.36
C GLY A 184 -0.64 -9.07 -2.25
N LEU A 185 -0.76 -7.80 -1.88
CA LEU A 185 -1.46 -6.76 -2.66
C LEU A 185 -0.50 -5.59 -2.94
N PHE A 186 -0.21 -5.36 -4.20
CA PHE A 186 0.69 -4.29 -4.64
C PHE A 186 0.00 -3.43 -5.71
N CYS A 187 -0.50 -2.28 -5.29
CA CYS A 187 -1.23 -1.31 -6.12
C CYS A 187 -0.59 0.08 -6.10
N ARG A 188 0.72 0.15 -5.84
CA ARG A 188 1.52 1.37 -5.81
C ARG A 188 1.42 2.18 -7.09
N ASN A 189 1.47 3.51 -6.96
CA ASN A 189 1.53 4.44 -8.09
C ASN A 189 0.34 4.25 -9.05
N ASN A 190 -0.85 4.43 -8.50
CA ASN A 190 -2.13 4.49 -9.18
C ASN A 190 -2.85 5.79 -8.79
N ARG A 191 -4.15 5.89 -9.02
CA ARG A 191 -4.98 7.07 -8.68
C ARG A 191 -6.13 6.67 -7.75
N LEU A 192 -5.91 5.68 -6.87
CA LEU A 192 -6.93 5.18 -5.95
C LEU A 192 -7.24 6.25 -4.90
N ILE A 193 -8.53 6.55 -4.72
CA ILE A 193 -9.03 7.50 -3.71
C ILE A 193 -9.50 6.74 -2.46
N GLU A 194 -9.97 5.51 -2.66
CA GLU A 194 -10.38 4.57 -1.61
C GLU A 194 -9.90 3.16 -1.98
N LEU A 195 -9.69 2.34 -0.95
CA LEU A 195 -9.36 0.93 -1.11
C LEU A 195 -9.83 0.16 0.12
N ASN A 196 -10.81 -0.71 -0.07
CA ASN A 196 -11.32 -1.57 1.00
C ASN A 196 -10.55 -2.90 1.02
N VAL A 197 -9.78 -3.11 2.09
CA VAL A 197 -9.03 -4.35 2.36
C VAL A 197 -9.58 -5.14 3.55
N GLN A 198 -10.77 -4.80 4.04
CA GLN A 198 -11.41 -5.55 5.11
C GLN A 198 -11.61 -7.01 4.70
N ASP A 199 -11.58 -7.90 5.68
CA ASP A 199 -11.68 -9.37 5.55
C ASP A 199 -10.53 -10.08 4.81
N LEU A 200 -9.51 -9.35 4.33
CA LEU A 200 -8.29 -9.94 3.75
C LEU A 200 -7.33 -10.45 4.84
N THR A 201 -7.82 -11.29 5.75
CA THR A 201 -7.09 -11.74 6.95
C THR A 201 -5.81 -12.54 6.67
N ALA A 202 -5.65 -13.07 5.45
CA ALA A 202 -4.44 -13.74 4.98
C ALA A 202 -3.35 -12.79 4.46
N LEU A 203 -3.65 -11.49 4.34
CA LEU A 203 -2.76 -10.49 3.75
C LEU A 203 -1.51 -10.29 4.62
N GLN A 204 -0.34 -10.52 4.04
CA GLN A 204 0.96 -10.41 4.70
C GLN A 204 1.75 -9.19 4.22
N LYS A 205 1.57 -8.81 2.95
CA LYS A 205 2.26 -7.67 2.32
C LYS A 205 1.26 -6.80 1.60
N PHE A 206 1.26 -5.52 1.96
CA PHE A 206 0.37 -4.54 1.39
C PHE A 206 1.12 -3.26 1.02
N ASP A 207 1.17 -2.97 -0.28
CA ASP A 207 1.75 -1.75 -0.83
C ASP A 207 0.68 -0.97 -1.60
N CYS A 208 0.28 0.16 -1.02
CA CYS A 208 -0.60 1.15 -1.63
C CYS A 208 0.07 2.54 -1.74
N ASP A 209 1.41 2.58 -1.78
CA ASP A 209 2.17 3.82 -1.90
C ASP A 209 1.73 4.66 -3.12
N LYS A 210 1.90 5.99 -3.06
CA LYS A 210 1.67 6.89 -4.20
C LYS A 210 0.27 6.73 -4.80
N ASN A 211 -0.74 6.88 -3.96
CA ASN A 211 -2.14 6.95 -4.36
C ASN A 211 -2.73 8.27 -3.83
N GLN A 212 -4.06 8.38 -3.79
CA GLN A 212 -4.78 9.55 -3.30
C GLN A 212 -5.67 9.18 -2.11
N LEU A 213 -5.27 8.16 -1.34
CA LEU A 213 -6.05 7.65 -0.22
C LEU A 213 -6.13 8.70 0.89
N THR A 214 -7.34 8.99 1.34
CA THR A 214 -7.61 9.90 2.46
C THR A 214 -7.85 9.18 3.79
N ALA A 215 -8.26 7.91 3.70
CA ALA A 215 -8.41 6.98 4.81
C ALA A 215 -7.92 5.59 4.39
N LEU A 216 -7.45 4.82 5.37
CA LEU A 216 -7.01 3.45 5.18
C LEU A 216 -7.33 2.65 6.45
N ASP A 217 -8.29 1.74 6.34
CA ASP A 217 -8.64 0.83 7.42
C ASP A 217 -7.96 -0.53 7.21
N VAL A 218 -7.01 -0.83 8.10
CA VAL A 218 -6.23 -2.07 8.13
C VAL A 218 -6.57 -2.93 9.36
N GLN A 219 -7.62 -2.58 10.10
CA GLN A 219 -8.03 -3.35 11.26
C GLN A 219 -8.37 -4.79 10.88
N GLY A 220 -8.02 -5.74 11.76
CA GLY A 220 -8.25 -7.17 11.53
C GLY A 220 -7.25 -7.87 10.60
N LEU A 221 -6.32 -7.14 9.95
CA LEU A 221 -5.25 -7.72 9.12
C LEU A 221 -4.11 -8.33 9.96
N THR A 222 -4.45 -9.25 10.87
CA THR A 222 -3.54 -9.78 11.90
C THR A 222 -2.32 -10.54 11.35
N ALA A 223 -2.37 -11.00 10.10
CA ALA A 223 -1.23 -11.61 9.41
C ALA A 223 -0.28 -10.60 8.73
N LEU A 224 -0.62 -9.30 8.74
CA LEU A 224 0.12 -8.27 8.00
C LEU A 224 1.51 -8.07 8.61
N GLN A 225 2.53 -8.27 7.78
CA GLN A 225 3.95 -8.14 8.16
C GLN A 225 4.55 -6.84 7.62
N TYR A 226 4.10 -6.39 6.45
CA TYR A 226 4.61 -5.19 5.80
C TYR A 226 3.46 -4.34 5.25
N LEU A 227 3.41 -3.08 5.70
CA LEU A 227 2.50 -2.07 5.21
C LEU A 227 3.28 -0.87 4.67
N THR A 228 3.08 -0.55 3.39
CA THR A 228 3.56 0.68 2.77
C THR A 228 2.36 1.48 2.24
N CYS A 229 2.15 2.65 2.82
CA CYS A 229 1.07 3.57 2.46
C CYS A 229 1.59 5.02 2.35
N SER A 230 2.86 5.16 1.97
CA SER A 230 3.56 6.43 1.82
C SER A 230 3.02 7.20 0.63
N ASP A 231 3.22 8.52 0.59
CA ASP A 231 2.72 9.37 -0.51
C ASP A 231 1.21 9.22 -0.72
N ASN A 232 0.44 9.40 0.35
CA ASN A 232 -1.02 9.47 0.31
C ASN A 232 -1.48 10.75 1.03
N GLN A 233 -2.77 10.85 1.34
CA GLN A 233 -3.39 11.99 2.01
C GLN A 233 -4.00 11.57 3.36
N LEU A 234 -3.42 10.54 4.01
CA LEU A 234 -3.94 9.99 5.25
C LEU A 234 -3.78 11.00 6.40
N THR A 235 -4.86 11.25 7.13
CA THR A 235 -4.87 12.11 8.33
C THR A 235 -4.77 11.32 9.64
N ALA A 236 -5.16 10.05 9.59
CA ALA A 236 -5.02 9.07 10.65
C ALA A 236 -4.68 7.70 10.06
N LEU A 237 -3.99 6.87 10.86
CA LEU A 237 -3.70 5.49 10.54
C LEU A 237 -3.69 4.70 11.85
N ASP A 238 -4.67 3.81 12.01
CA ASP A 238 -4.74 2.91 13.15
C ASP A 238 -4.20 1.53 12.77
N VAL A 239 -3.08 1.16 13.40
CA VAL A 239 -2.41 -0.13 13.22
C VAL A 239 -2.44 -0.96 14.50
N GLN A 240 -3.28 -0.60 15.47
CA GLN A 240 -3.45 -1.37 16.69
C GLN A 240 -3.90 -2.81 16.34
N GLY A 241 -3.34 -3.79 17.04
CA GLY A 241 -3.67 -5.21 16.81
C GLY A 241 -2.93 -5.86 15.64
N LEU A 242 -2.14 -5.12 14.85
CA LEU A 242 -1.28 -5.68 13.81
C LEU A 242 0.01 -6.29 14.41
N THR A 243 -0.15 -7.27 15.30
CA THR A 243 0.95 -7.82 16.11
C THR A 243 2.05 -8.52 15.31
N ALA A 244 1.76 -8.91 14.06
CA ALA A 244 2.73 -9.49 13.13
C ALA A 244 3.54 -8.45 12.33
N LEU A 245 3.21 -7.15 12.44
CA LEU A 245 3.78 -6.08 11.63
C LEU A 245 5.26 -5.88 11.95
N GLN A 246 6.10 -6.02 10.94
CA GLN A 246 7.56 -5.91 11.01
C GLN A 246 8.06 -4.61 10.37
N GLY A 247 7.39 -4.14 9.32
CA GLY A 247 7.73 -2.88 8.64
C GLY A 247 6.50 -2.02 8.38
N LEU A 248 6.59 -0.76 8.80
CA LEU A 248 5.56 0.26 8.57
C LEU A 248 6.18 1.50 7.93
N PHE A 249 5.74 1.79 6.71
CA PHE A 249 6.21 2.92 5.90
C PHE A 249 5.01 3.79 5.54
N CYS A 250 4.87 4.91 6.24
CA CYS A 250 3.73 5.84 6.10
C CYS A 250 4.20 7.29 5.93
N TYR A 251 5.41 7.49 5.39
CA TYR A 251 5.98 8.82 5.20
C TYR A 251 5.24 9.60 4.11
N ARG A 252 5.33 10.95 4.14
CA ARG A 252 4.63 11.84 3.21
C ARG A 252 3.11 11.61 3.22
N ASN A 253 2.52 11.81 4.40
CA ASN A 253 1.09 11.84 4.65
C ASN A 253 0.74 13.10 5.48
N GLN A 254 -0.45 13.14 6.07
CA GLN A 254 -0.93 14.24 6.90
C GLN A 254 -1.25 13.76 8.33
N LEU A 255 -0.56 12.72 8.81
CA LEU A 255 -0.82 12.11 10.11
C LEU A 255 -0.52 13.09 11.24
N ILE A 256 -1.49 13.32 12.13
CA ILE A 256 -1.36 14.21 13.29
C ILE A 256 -1.00 13.41 14.55
N GLU A 257 -1.57 12.22 14.68
CA GLU A 257 -1.33 11.29 15.77
C GLU A 257 -1.01 9.92 15.21
N PHE A 258 -0.24 9.17 15.99
CA PHE A 258 0.16 7.82 15.63
C PHE A 258 0.03 6.93 16.86
N ASN A 259 -1.09 6.22 16.95
CA ASN A 259 -1.32 5.26 18.04
C ASN A 259 -0.77 3.90 17.63
N VAL A 260 0.39 3.55 18.18
CA VAL A 260 1.15 2.38 17.76
C VAL A 260 1.47 1.41 18.89
N GLN A 261 0.75 1.42 20.01
CA GLN A 261 1.07 0.58 21.17
C GLN A 261 1.15 -0.93 20.83
N ASP A 262 2.05 -1.64 21.52
CA ASP A 262 2.19 -3.10 21.50
C ASP A 262 2.53 -3.75 20.15
N LEU A 263 3.11 -3.00 19.21
CA LEU A 263 3.71 -3.54 17.98
C LEU A 263 5.09 -4.17 18.25
N THR A 264 5.12 -5.22 19.08
CA THR A 264 6.37 -5.83 19.59
C THR A 264 7.25 -6.43 18.50
N ALA A 265 6.67 -6.78 17.35
CA ALA A 265 7.38 -7.31 16.18
C ALA A 265 7.93 -6.24 15.24
N LEU A 266 7.56 -4.97 15.43
CA LEU A 266 7.92 -3.89 14.50
C LEU A 266 9.43 -3.61 14.57
N GLN A 267 10.08 -3.77 13.42
CA GLN A 267 11.53 -3.58 13.25
C GLN A 267 11.83 -2.24 12.57
N TYR A 268 10.96 -1.80 11.66
CA TYR A 268 11.19 -0.59 10.88
C TYR A 268 9.95 0.30 10.88
N LEU A 269 10.13 1.54 11.33
CA LEU A 269 9.11 2.58 11.27
C LEU A 269 9.65 3.79 10.49
N ARG A 270 9.03 4.11 9.36
CA ARG A 270 9.35 5.30 8.57
C ARG A 270 8.08 6.16 8.47
N CYS A 271 7.99 7.19 9.31
CA CYS A 271 6.85 8.10 9.46
C CYS A 271 7.23 9.58 9.24
N ALA A 272 8.34 9.82 8.55
CA ALA A 272 8.79 11.17 8.19
C ALA A 272 7.77 11.92 7.32
N ASP A 273 7.92 13.24 7.21
CA ASP A 273 7.07 14.09 6.37
C ASP A 273 5.57 13.93 6.72
N ASN A 274 5.24 14.20 7.99
CA ASN A 274 3.88 14.15 8.55
C ASN A 274 3.67 15.35 9.50
N GLN A 275 2.63 15.33 10.34
CA GLN A 275 2.31 16.41 11.28
C GLN A 275 2.36 15.94 12.74
N LEU A 276 3.12 14.88 13.04
CA LEU A 276 3.17 14.24 14.35
C LEU A 276 3.73 15.19 15.40
N THR A 277 3.00 15.37 16.51
CA THR A 277 3.45 16.15 17.67
C THR A 277 4.03 15.28 18.78
N ALA A 278 3.73 13.99 18.76
CA ALA A 278 4.28 12.98 19.64
C ALA A 278 4.51 11.67 18.87
N LEU A 279 5.48 10.89 19.33
CA LEU A 279 5.75 9.55 18.81
C LEU A 279 6.11 8.63 19.96
N ASN A 280 5.16 7.77 20.35
CA ASN A 280 5.37 6.81 21.44
C ASN A 280 5.82 5.47 20.86
N VAL A 281 7.08 5.10 21.12
CA VAL A 281 7.67 3.82 20.69
C VAL A 281 7.81 2.81 21.84
N GLN A 282 7.21 3.12 22.99
CA GLN A 282 7.20 2.23 24.14
C GLN A 282 6.61 0.88 23.74
N GLY A 283 7.32 -0.20 24.06
CA GLY A 283 6.91 -1.57 23.72
C GLY A 283 7.40 -2.08 22.37
N PHE A 284 8.08 -1.27 21.53
CA PHE A 284 8.64 -1.77 20.25
C PHE A 284 9.95 -2.48 20.47
N THR A 285 9.90 -3.60 21.17
CA THR A 285 11.06 -4.36 21.62
C THR A 285 11.96 -4.81 20.46
N ALA A 286 11.42 -4.94 19.24
CA ALA A 286 12.15 -5.32 18.03
C ALA A 286 12.62 -4.15 17.14
N LEU A 287 12.30 -2.88 17.45
CA LEU A 287 12.58 -1.72 16.59
C LEU A 287 14.08 -1.53 16.33
N LYS A 288 14.49 -1.48 15.06
CA LYS A 288 15.90 -1.26 14.65
C LYS A 288 16.07 -0.01 13.82
N GLY A 289 15.08 0.38 13.02
CA GLY A 289 15.16 1.58 12.20
C GLY A 289 13.97 2.50 12.44
N LEU A 290 14.26 3.76 12.70
CA LEU A 290 13.24 4.81 12.84
C LEU A 290 13.58 6.00 11.93
N SER A 291 12.60 6.52 11.20
CA SER A 291 12.72 7.81 10.52
C SER A 291 11.50 8.65 10.80
N CYS A 292 11.69 9.79 11.45
CA CYS A 292 10.63 10.71 11.85
C CYS A 292 10.91 12.18 11.52
N TYR A 293 11.91 12.46 10.67
CA TYR A 293 12.21 13.81 10.21
C TYR A 293 11.01 14.50 9.56
N ASN A 294 11.01 15.84 9.51
CA ASN A 294 9.94 16.66 8.97
C ASN A 294 8.56 16.35 9.57
N ASN A 295 8.47 16.45 10.90
CA ASN A 295 7.23 16.34 11.68
C ASN A 295 7.07 17.61 12.54
N ARG A 296 6.38 17.53 13.70
CA ARG A 296 6.23 18.62 14.69
C ARG A 296 6.62 18.17 16.10
N LEU A 297 7.60 17.27 16.20
CA LEU A 297 8.08 16.73 17.48
C LEU A 297 8.88 17.80 18.22
N ASN A 298 8.39 18.22 19.38
CA ASN A 298 9.08 19.19 20.23
C ASN A 298 10.15 18.53 21.14
N ALA A 299 10.86 19.32 21.93
CA ALA A 299 11.89 18.85 22.85
C ALA A 299 11.39 17.75 23.81
N ASP A 300 10.20 17.89 24.38
CA ASP A 300 9.63 16.90 25.30
C ASP A 300 9.27 15.60 24.59
N ALA A 301 8.73 15.69 23.37
CA ALA A 301 8.42 14.53 22.53
C ALA A 301 9.69 13.74 22.18
N PHE A 302 10.79 14.42 21.80
CA PHE A 302 12.07 13.76 21.56
C PHE A 302 12.66 13.17 22.84
N LYS A 303 12.60 13.89 23.96
CA LYS A 303 13.06 13.34 25.25
C LYS A 303 12.34 12.02 25.54
N LYS A 304 11.01 12.00 25.44
CA LYS A 304 10.21 10.78 25.64
C LYS A 304 10.58 9.70 24.62
N LEU A 305 10.72 10.04 23.34
CA LEU A 305 11.15 9.10 22.31
C LEU A 305 12.47 8.43 22.69
N PHE A 306 13.50 9.21 23.07
CA PHE A 306 14.80 8.68 23.47
C PHE A 306 14.72 7.80 24.73
N ASP A 307 13.86 8.16 25.69
CA ASP A 307 13.60 7.37 26.90
C ASP A 307 12.86 6.06 26.59
N ASP A 308 12.03 6.03 25.56
CA ASP A 308 11.25 4.85 25.14
C ASP A 308 11.99 3.93 24.17
N LEU A 309 13.03 4.41 23.48
CA LEU A 309 13.83 3.59 22.57
C LEU A 309 14.36 2.33 23.31
N PRO A 310 14.30 1.15 22.69
CA PRO A 310 14.77 -0.07 23.31
C PRO A 310 16.31 -0.16 23.29
N GLN A 311 16.90 -0.90 24.23
CA GLN A 311 18.35 -1.16 24.22
C GLN A 311 18.73 -2.11 23.06
N ARG A 312 19.87 -1.84 22.41
CA ARG A 312 20.38 -2.61 21.26
C ARG A 312 21.79 -3.12 21.46
N ALA A 313 22.14 -4.18 20.74
CA ALA A 313 23.53 -4.59 20.57
C ALA A 313 24.14 -3.84 19.37
N ASP A 314 25.47 -3.67 19.35
CA ASP A 314 26.15 -3.01 18.24
C ASP A 314 25.90 -3.71 16.89
N SER A 315 25.67 -5.04 16.91
CA SER A 315 25.34 -5.86 15.74
C SER A 315 23.93 -5.60 15.18
N ASP A 316 23.04 -4.94 15.92
CA ASP A 316 21.69 -4.63 15.44
C ASP A 316 21.68 -3.50 14.42
N CYS A 317 22.76 -2.72 14.33
CA CYS A 317 22.88 -1.55 13.45
C CYS A 317 21.69 -0.58 13.59
N ALA A 318 21.22 -0.34 14.81
CA ALA A 318 20.02 0.44 15.04
C ALA A 318 20.23 1.94 14.72
N ASP A 319 19.30 2.51 13.95
CA ASP A 319 19.38 3.89 13.43
C ASP A 319 18.10 4.70 13.62
N CYS A 320 18.30 6.01 13.83
CA CYS A 320 17.24 7.01 13.84
C CYS A 320 17.59 8.15 12.91
N ILE A 321 16.67 8.53 12.02
CA ILE A 321 16.74 9.78 11.24
C ILE A 321 15.72 10.75 11.82
N LEU A 322 16.23 11.74 12.57
CA LEU A 322 15.43 12.54 13.50
C LEU A 322 14.88 13.82 12.87
N TYR A 323 15.70 14.48 12.05
CA TYR A 323 15.35 15.75 11.42
C TYR A 323 16.12 15.95 10.09
N THR A 324 15.74 16.96 9.31
CA THR A 324 16.34 17.32 8.03
C THR A 324 16.84 18.77 8.04
N GLU A 325 17.95 19.01 7.35
CA GLU A 325 18.50 20.33 7.01
C GLU A 325 18.53 20.53 5.49
N GLU A 326 17.67 19.80 4.77
CA GLU A 326 17.60 19.85 3.31
C GLU A 326 17.15 21.23 2.81
N SER A 327 17.93 21.78 1.87
CA SER A 327 17.69 23.12 1.33
C SER A 327 16.29 23.22 0.70
N GLY A 328 15.51 24.19 1.15
CA GLY A 328 14.13 24.41 0.67
C GLY A 328 13.07 23.58 1.40
N VAL A 329 13.46 22.75 2.38
CA VAL A 329 12.55 22.06 3.30
C VAL A 329 12.56 22.77 4.65
N THR A 330 11.38 23.14 5.15
CA THR A 330 11.23 23.64 6.51
C THR A 330 11.03 22.46 7.45
N GLU A 331 12.05 22.13 8.23
CA GLU A 331 11.93 21.14 9.30
C GLU A 331 11.06 21.69 10.45
N GLY A 332 10.07 20.92 10.87
CA GLY A 332 9.17 21.27 11.97
C GLY A 332 9.51 20.60 13.30
N ASN A 333 10.38 19.58 13.29
CA ASN A 333 10.92 18.95 14.49
C ASN A 333 11.92 19.86 15.21
N HIS A 334 12.05 19.64 16.52
CA HIS A 334 13.14 20.19 17.32
C HIS A 334 14.50 19.62 16.85
N THR A 335 15.51 20.48 16.70
CA THR A 335 16.81 20.11 16.13
C THR A 335 18.00 20.27 17.09
N ASP A 336 17.85 21.01 18.20
CA ASP A 336 18.92 21.21 19.20
C ASP A 336 18.74 20.27 20.40
N PHE A 337 19.26 19.05 20.32
CA PHE A 337 19.17 18.09 21.42
C PHE A 337 20.02 18.43 22.66
N THR A 338 20.67 19.60 22.69
CA THR A 338 21.39 20.12 23.87
C THR A 338 20.64 21.22 24.62
N ALA A 339 19.47 21.61 24.14
CA ALA A 339 18.70 22.75 24.66
C ALA A 339 18.36 22.68 26.16
N THR A 340 18.20 21.48 26.74
CA THR A 340 17.99 21.27 28.17
C THR A 340 18.84 20.11 28.70
N PRO A 341 19.25 20.12 29.99
CA PRO A 341 19.99 19.01 30.59
C PRO A 341 19.25 17.67 30.48
N GLU A 342 17.92 17.68 30.63
CA GLU A 342 17.09 16.48 30.59
C GLU A 342 17.04 15.87 29.17
N LEU A 343 16.89 16.71 28.14
CA LEU A 343 16.89 16.26 26.74
C LEU A 343 18.28 15.75 26.34
N ALA A 344 19.33 16.49 26.69
CA ALA A 344 20.71 16.11 26.40
C ALA A 344 21.08 14.76 27.03
N ASN A 345 20.67 14.54 28.29
CA ASN A 345 20.89 13.26 28.98
C ASN A 345 20.14 12.11 28.29
N ALA A 346 18.87 12.31 27.90
CA ALA A 346 18.08 11.29 27.20
C ALA A 346 18.69 10.94 25.84
N PHE A 347 19.09 11.95 25.04
CA PHE A 347 19.74 11.77 23.75
C PHE A 347 21.07 11.02 23.88
N ASN A 348 21.93 11.43 24.82
CA ASN A 348 23.21 10.77 25.06
C ASN A 348 23.04 9.34 25.58
N ASN A 349 22.06 9.07 26.43
CA ASN A 349 21.73 7.72 26.88
C ASN A 349 21.27 6.84 25.71
N ALA A 350 20.43 7.37 24.81
CA ALA A 350 19.99 6.64 23.63
C ALA A 350 21.16 6.24 22.72
N LYS A 351 22.14 7.14 22.53
CA LYS A 351 23.37 6.86 21.78
C LYS A 351 24.28 5.84 22.48
N THR A 352 24.64 6.12 23.73
CA THR A 352 25.77 5.44 24.39
C THR A 352 25.37 4.17 25.15
N VAL A 353 24.20 4.20 25.81
CA VAL A 353 23.68 3.08 26.62
C VAL A 353 22.79 2.19 25.77
N LYS A 354 21.88 2.79 24.99
CA LYS A 354 20.92 2.03 24.16
C LYS A 354 21.45 1.68 22.77
N LYS A 355 22.63 2.17 22.37
CA LYS A 355 23.35 1.86 21.12
C LYS A 355 22.62 2.24 19.83
N TRP A 356 21.90 3.36 19.85
CA TRP A 356 21.29 3.92 18.64
C TRP A 356 22.21 4.90 17.95
N LYS A 357 22.37 4.74 16.64
CA LYS A 357 23.00 5.77 15.81
C LYS A 357 21.97 6.82 15.44
N MET A 358 22.32 8.09 15.61
CA MET A 358 21.41 9.21 15.42
C MET A 358 21.87 10.00 14.20
N TYR A 359 20.97 10.24 13.26
CA TYR A 359 21.24 10.88 11.99
C TYR A 359 20.32 12.07 11.77
N LYS A 360 20.84 13.04 11.02
CA LYS A 360 20.06 14.04 10.30
C LYS A 360 20.18 13.82 8.80
N ARG A 361 19.17 14.27 8.05
CA ARG A 361 19.16 14.28 6.58
C ARG A 361 19.64 15.64 6.07
N VAL A 362 20.48 15.69 5.03
CA VAL A 362 21.05 16.97 4.52
C VAL A 362 20.81 17.22 3.03
N ILE A 363 21.25 16.37 2.10
CA ILE A 363 21.10 16.63 0.66
C ILE A 363 20.91 15.31 -0.09
N HIS A 364 19.93 15.23 -1.00
CA HIS A 364 19.74 14.09 -1.92
C HIS A 364 19.71 12.72 -1.22
N SER A 365 19.11 12.65 -0.02
CA SER A 365 19.07 11.42 0.81
C SER A 365 20.41 11.01 1.44
N THR A 366 21.34 11.95 1.59
CA THR A 366 22.55 11.75 2.41
C THR A 366 22.22 11.94 3.88
N GLU A 367 22.69 11.03 4.72
CA GLU A 367 22.52 11.02 6.17
C GLU A 367 23.85 11.31 6.87
N VAL A 368 23.82 12.17 7.89
CA VAL A 368 24.99 12.59 8.67
C VAL A 368 24.73 12.26 10.14
N GLU A 369 25.66 11.53 10.75
CA GLU A 369 25.57 11.15 12.17
C GLU A 369 25.77 12.39 13.07
N ILE A 370 24.98 12.49 14.15
CA ILE A 370 24.93 13.64 15.09
C ILE A 370 25.07 13.20 16.54
#